data_AF-A0A3A4QV52-F1
#
_entry.id   AF-A0A3A4QV52-F1
#
_cell.length_a   1.000
_cell.length_b   1.000
_cell.length_c   1.000
_cell.angle_alpha   90.00
_cell.angle_beta   90.00
_cell.angle_gamma   90.00
#
_symmetry.space_group_name_H-M   'P 1'
#
loop_
_entity.id
_entity.type
_entity.pdbx_description
1 polymer ?
#
loop_
_entity_poly.entity_id
_entity_poly.type
_entity_poly.pdbx_seq_one_letter_code
_entity_poly.pdbx_strand_id
1 'polypeptide(L)'
;AITLVTRVIGKSIRKGIPWYYIDDGIYGSFSGKLFDHCDYRFTTDKQGIHTECVVAGPTCDSIDVLSMDQWLPRLDIGDLLLVPGMGAYTSASATFFNGFAPTRTAVIEEIIRTKPRQLDSFAFPSIQEQERARAKKTEVTYSSKHLVANIGV
;
A
#
# COMPACT_ATOMS: atom_id res chain seq x y z
N ALA A 1 -4.23 -5.77 -4.38
CA ALA A 1 -4.19 -4.32 -4.09
C ALA A 1 -3.02 -4.05 -3.14
N ILE A 2 -2.25 -2.98 -3.35
CA ILE A 2 -1.10 -2.59 -2.50
C ILE A 2 -1.40 -1.26 -1.81
N THR A 3 -1.09 -1.17 -0.52
CA THR A 3 -1.07 0.06 0.28
C THR A 3 0.35 0.27 0.79
N LEU A 4 0.95 1.41 0.47
CA LEU A 4 2.22 1.82 1.07
C LEU A 4 1.95 2.40 2.45
N VAL A 5 2.84 2.10 3.38
CA VAL A 5 2.95 2.71 4.70
C VAL A 5 4.28 3.46 4.70
N THR A 6 4.31 4.69 5.15
CA THR A 6 5.52 5.51 5.17
C THR A 6 5.55 6.32 6.44
N ARG A 7 6.75 6.62 6.92
CA ARG A 7 6.96 7.27 8.21
C ARG A 7 7.49 8.68 8.01
N VAL A 8 6.98 9.62 8.80
CA VAL A 8 7.55 10.97 8.88
C VAL A 8 8.92 10.89 9.55
N ILE A 9 9.99 11.21 8.83
CA ILE A 9 11.37 11.22 9.33
C ILE A 9 11.87 12.63 9.64
N GLY A 10 11.20 13.66 9.12
CA GLY A 10 11.55 15.04 9.35
C GLY A 10 10.34 15.96 9.23
N LYS A 11 10.44 17.13 9.84
CA LYS A 11 9.45 18.20 9.69
C LYS A 11 10.11 19.56 9.66
N SER A 12 9.51 20.48 8.92
CA SER A 12 9.88 21.90 8.95
C SER A 12 8.66 22.78 8.72
N ILE A 13 8.78 24.08 8.99
CA ILE A 13 7.75 25.07 8.63
C ILE A 13 8.41 26.04 7.66
N ARG A 14 7.87 26.17 6.45
CA ARG A 14 8.37 27.07 5.43
C ARG A 14 7.27 28.04 5.03
N LYS A 15 7.49 29.34 5.21
CA LYS A 15 6.49 30.39 4.95
C LYS A 15 5.14 30.13 5.64
N GLY A 16 5.18 29.56 6.85
CA GLY A 16 3.98 29.21 7.63
C GLY A 16 3.31 27.89 7.23
N ILE A 17 3.75 27.23 6.16
CA ILE A 17 3.21 25.93 5.71
C ILE A 17 4.04 24.81 6.33
N PRO A 18 3.42 23.81 6.99
CA PRO A 18 4.09 22.60 7.45
C PRO A 18 4.61 21.75 6.29
N TRP A 19 5.84 21.25 6.43
CA TRP A 19 6.48 20.31 5.53
C TRP A 19 6.78 19.03 6.29
N TYR A 20 6.38 17.89 5.74
CA TYR A 20 6.69 16.56 6.26
C TYR A 20 7.57 15.81 5.27
N TYR A 21 8.74 15.39 5.75
CA TYR A 21 9.66 14.55 5.00
C TYR A 21 9.42 13.10 5.41
N ILE A 22 9.18 12.24 4.43
CA ILE A 22 8.88 10.83 4.66
C ILE A 22 10.02 9.93 4.19
N ASP A 23 10.02 8.67 4.63
CA ASP A 23 11.08 7.69 4.34
C ASP A 23 11.03 7.06 2.94
N ASP A 24 10.11 7.49 2.09
CA ASP A 24 9.98 7.05 0.70
C ASP A 24 9.64 8.25 -0.21
N GLY A 25 10.01 8.21 -1.49
CA GLY A 25 9.96 9.37 -2.38
C GLY A 25 9.80 9.03 -3.85
N ILE A 26 9.97 10.02 -4.72
CA ILE A 26 9.83 9.85 -6.18
C ILE A 26 10.86 8.88 -6.76
N TYR A 27 11.98 8.71 -6.08
CA TYR A 27 13.03 7.77 -6.49
C TYR A 27 12.76 6.34 -6.00
N GLY A 28 11.76 6.15 -5.13
CA GLY A 28 11.34 4.88 -4.56
C GLY A 28 9.96 4.48 -5.06
N SER A 29 9.01 4.27 -4.15
CA SER A 29 7.67 3.78 -4.51
C SER A 29 6.80 4.82 -5.21
N PHE A 30 7.12 6.10 -5.11
CA PHE A 30 6.37 7.19 -5.74
C PHE A 30 6.89 7.59 -7.12
N SER A 31 7.76 6.77 -7.72
CA SER A 31 8.27 6.94 -9.10
C SER A 31 7.16 7.11 -10.14
N GLY A 32 5.99 6.51 -9.92
CA GLY A 32 4.81 6.73 -10.77
C GLY A 32 4.34 8.19 -10.83
N LYS A 33 4.73 9.06 -9.89
CA LYS A 33 4.49 10.51 -10.03
C LYS A 33 5.22 11.09 -11.23
N LEU A 34 6.45 10.64 -11.48
CA LEU A 34 7.28 11.10 -12.59
C LEU A 34 6.94 10.37 -13.90
N PHE A 35 6.76 9.06 -13.84
CA PHE A 35 6.64 8.21 -15.04
C PHE A 35 5.19 7.94 -15.47
N ASP A 36 4.23 7.99 -14.55
CA ASP A 36 2.82 7.62 -14.77
C ASP A 36 1.86 8.77 -14.43
N HIS A 37 2.39 9.95 -14.12
CA HIS A 37 1.64 11.16 -13.71
C HIS A 37 0.61 10.89 -12.60
N CYS A 38 0.94 9.97 -11.69
CA CYS A 38 0.04 9.55 -10.64
C CYS A 38 0.02 10.56 -9.48
N ASP A 39 -1.18 10.87 -8.99
CA ASP A 39 -1.38 11.64 -7.76
C ASP A 39 -1.83 10.72 -6.62
N TYR A 40 -1.06 10.75 -5.55
CA TYR A 40 -1.22 9.85 -4.42
C TYR A 40 -1.91 10.56 -3.25
N ARG A 41 -2.90 9.88 -2.67
CA ARG A 41 -3.62 10.36 -1.49
C ARG A 41 -2.99 9.81 -0.22
N PHE A 42 -2.57 10.72 0.66
CA PHE A 42 -2.05 10.37 1.98
C PHE A 42 -3.20 10.33 2.98
N THR A 43 -3.18 9.31 3.84
CA THR A 43 -4.13 9.15 4.95
C THR A 43 -3.37 8.81 6.22
N THR A 44 -3.93 9.10 7.38
CA THR A 44 -3.34 8.82 8.69
C THR A 44 -4.45 8.51 9.67
N ASP A 45 -4.13 7.76 10.71
CA ASP A 45 -5.04 7.47 11.83
C ASP A 45 -5.08 8.62 12.84
N LYS A 46 -4.13 9.57 12.78
CA LYS A 46 -4.08 10.73 13.67
C LYS A 46 -5.35 11.59 13.54
N GLN A 47 -5.94 11.95 14.67
CA GLN A 47 -7.07 12.88 14.71
C GLN A 47 -6.58 14.32 14.85
N GLY A 48 -7.39 15.28 14.38
CA GLY A 48 -7.12 16.70 14.55
C GLY A 48 -7.72 17.54 13.43
N ILE A 49 -7.47 18.84 13.49
CA ILE A 49 -7.82 19.77 12.41
C ILE A 49 -6.85 19.54 11.26
N HIS A 50 -7.39 19.28 10.07
CA HIS A 50 -6.58 19.19 8.86
C HIS A 50 -6.19 20.60 8.41
N THR A 51 -4.90 20.78 8.14
CA THR A 51 -4.34 22.00 7.59
C THR A 51 -3.57 21.67 6.33
N GLU A 52 -3.51 22.62 5.39
CA GLU A 52 -2.68 22.51 4.20
C GLU A 52 -1.21 22.27 4.57
N CYS A 53 -0.56 21.32 3.91
CA CYS A 53 0.81 20.94 4.15
C CYS A 53 1.47 20.36 2.89
N VAL A 54 2.80 20.30 2.91
CA VAL A 54 3.62 19.71 1.86
C VAL A 54 4.18 18.38 2.35
N VAL A 55 4.11 17.35 1.51
CA VAL A 55 4.75 16.06 1.74
C VAL A 55 5.88 15.89 0.73
N ALA A 56 7.08 15.61 1.22
CA ALA A 56 8.30 15.46 0.42
C ALA A 56 9.01 14.15 0.75
N GLY A 57 9.77 13.62 -0.21
CA GLY A 57 10.55 12.41 -0.02
C GLY A 57 11.85 12.65 0.78
N PRO A 58 12.66 11.60 0.96
CA PRO A 58 13.84 11.62 1.82
C PRO A 58 15.08 12.21 1.15
N THR A 59 15.06 12.44 -0.17
CA THR A 59 16.25 12.86 -0.89
C THR A 59 16.49 14.36 -0.77
N CYS A 60 17.74 14.78 -1.00
CA CYS A 60 18.10 16.20 -1.03
C CYS A 60 17.74 16.88 -2.36
N ASP A 61 17.08 16.17 -3.29
CA ASP A 61 16.68 16.76 -4.56
C ASP A 61 15.41 17.60 -4.36
N SER A 62 15.39 18.77 -4.98
CA SER A 62 14.27 19.69 -4.92
C SER A 62 13.02 19.20 -5.66
N ILE A 63 13.18 18.23 -6.58
CA ILE A 63 12.04 17.62 -7.28
C ILE A 63 11.36 16.51 -6.47
N ASP A 64 11.96 16.04 -5.37
CA ASP A 64 11.42 14.98 -4.52
C ASP A 64 10.32 15.51 -3.58
N VAL A 65 9.29 16.09 -4.20
CA VAL A 65 8.09 16.64 -3.56
C VAL A 65 6.88 15.90 -4.09
N LEU A 66 6.14 15.26 -3.19
CA LEU A 66 5.06 14.33 -3.54
C LEU A 66 3.70 15.04 -3.65
N SER A 67 3.46 16.05 -2.81
CA SER A 67 2.32 16.95 -2.92
C SER A 67 2.60 18.25 -2.16
N MET A 68 2.09 19.36 -2.67
CA MET A 68 2.27 20.70 -2.11
C MET A 68 1.02 21.21 -1.38
N ASP A 69 -0.09 20.48 -1.46
CA ASP A 69 -1.44 20.91 -1.12
C ASP A 69 -2.22 19.82 -0.36
N GLN A 70 -1.51 18.94 0.36
CA GLN A 70 -2.18 17.91 1.15
C GLN A 70 -2.88 18.50 2.37
N TRP A 71 -4.02 17.93 2.71
CA TRP A 71 -4.77 18.28 3.92
C TRP A 71 -4.62 17.17 4.94
N LEU A 72 -3.71 17.36 5.89
CA LEU A 72 -3.38 16.39 6.94
C LEU A 72 -3.50 17.05 8.32
N PRO A 73 -3.77 16.28 9.38
CA PRO A 73 -3.62 16.78 10.73
C PRO A 73 -2.15 17.08 11.02
N ARG A 74 -1.87 17.71 12.17
CA ARG A 74 -0.49 17.88 12.63
C ARG A 74 0.17 16.51 12.83
N LEU A 75 1.30 16.29 12.15
CA LEU A 75 2.11 15.09 12.28
C LEU A 75 3.40 15.39 13.02
N ASP A 76 3.89 14.37 13.73
CA ASP A 76 5.19 14.36 14.38
C ASP A 76 6.11 13.33 13.74
N ILE A 77 7.41 13.47 13.97
CA ILE A 77 8.41 12.51 13.52
C ILE A 77 8.08 11.16 14.15
N GLY A 78 8.02 10.12 13.33
CA GLY A 78 7.61 8.78 13.72
C GLY A 78 6.16 8.43 13.37
N ASP A 79 5.31 9.41 13.09
CA ASP A 79 3.93 9.14 12.67
C ASP A 79 3.90 8.44 11.30
N LEU A 80 2.90 7.58 11.12
CA LEU A 80 2.70 6.81 9.90
C LEU A 80 1.64 7.46 9.00
N LEU A 81 1.92 7.39 7.70
CA LEU A 81 1.03 7.73 6.62
C LEU A 81 0.74 6.47 5.80
N LEU A 82 -0.52 6.30 5.41
CA LEU A 82 -1.00 5.23 4.56
C LEU A 82 -1.35 5.80 3.19
N VAL A 83 -0.86 5.17 2.14
CA VAL A 83 -1.09 5.54 0.75
C VAL A 83 -1.67 4.33 0.00
N PRO A 84 -3.00 4.25 -0.17
CA PRO A 84 -3.62 3.17 -0.93
C PRO A 84 -3.33 3.31 -2.42
N GLY A 85 -3.50 2.23 -3.19
CA GLY A 85 -3.38 2.26 -4.65
C GLY A 85 -1.95 2.16 -5.17
N MET A 86 -0.99 1.78 -4.34
CA MET A 86 0.45 1.72 -4.67
C MET A 86 0.84 0.43 -5.41
N GLY A 87 -0.08 -0.11 -6.22
CA GLY A 87 0.01 -1.45 -6.79
C GLY A 87 0.67 -1.57 -8.16
N ALA A 88 0.59 -0.52 -8.96
CA ALA A 88 1.04 -0.51 -10.34
C ALA A 88 2.01 0.65 -10.55
N TYR A 89 3.07 0.41 -11.32
CA TYR A 89 4.07 1.41 -11.73
C TYR A 89 4.67 2.23 -10.57
N THR A 90 4.77 1.59 -9.39
CA THR A 90 5.33 2.13 -8.15
C THR A 90 6.71 1.51 -7.90
N SER A 91 6.80 0.50 -7.02
CA SER A 91 8.06 -0.18 -6.69
C SER A 91 8.78 -0.80 -7.89
N ALA A 92 8.05 -1.09 -8.97
CA ALA A 92 8.62 -1.64 -10.21
C ALA A 92 9.61 -0.70 -10.91
N SER A 93 9.51 0.61 -10.70
CA SER A 93 10.40 1.64 -11.26
C SER A 93 11.20 2.38 -10.17
N ALA A 94 11.27 1.81 -8.97
CA ALA A 94 12.11 2.33 -7.89
C ALA A 94 13.60 2.21 -8.24
N THR A 95 14.38 3.15 -7.74
CA THR A 95 15.82 3.25 -7.94
C THR A 95 16.55 3.18 -6.59
N PHE A 96 17.89 3.12 -6.64
CA PHE A 96 18.75 3.19 -5.45
C PHE A 96 19.40 4.57 -5.30
N PHE A 97 18.73 5.64 -5.76
CA PHE A 97 19.25 7.00 -5.70
C PHE A 97 19.56 7.41 -4.24
N ASN A 98 20.66 8.15 -4.03
CA ASN A 98 21.24 8.44 -2.71
C ASN A 98 21.55 7.21 -1.82
N GLY A 99 21.57 6.00 -2.39
CA GLY A 99 21.84 4.77 -1.65
C GLY A 99 20.68 4.32 -0.75
N PHE A 100 19.48 4.89 -0.90
CA PHE A 100 18.30 4.45 -0.16
C PHE A 100 17.86 3.06 -0.66
N ALA A 101 17.54 2.18 0.29
CA ALA A 101 17.04 0.85 -0.02
C ALA A 101 15.59 0.92 -0.52
N PRO A 102 15.19 0.10 -1.50
CA PRO A 102 13.80 0.00 -1.91
C PRO A 102 12.89 -0.44 -0.77
N THR A 103 11.68 0.09 -0.75
CA THR A 103 10.65 -0.26 0.24
C THR A 103 10.36 -1.76 0.20
N ARG A 104 10.30 -2.36 1.39
CA ARG A 104 10.02 -3.80 1.53
C ARG A 104 8.55 -4.08 1.31
N THR A 105 8.28 -5.16 0.58
CA THR A 105 6.94 -5.65 0.30
C THR A 105 6.60 -6.81 1.22
N ALA A 106 5.52 -6.70 1.99
CA ALA A 106 5.01 -7.78 2.82
C ALA A 106 3.71 -8.35 2.23
N VAL A 107 3.65 -9.68 2.08
CA VAL A 107 2.45 -10.37 1.62
C VAL A 107 1.57 -10.71 2.80
N ILE A 108 0.37 -10.14 2.82
CA ILE A 108 -0.67 -10.46 3.80
C ILE A 108 -1.74 -11.27 3.07
N GLU A 109 -1.91 -12.51 3.49
CA GLU A 109 -2.98 -13.38 3.00
C GLU A 109 -4.05 -13.51 4.09
N GLU A 110 -5.31 -13.30 3.70
CA GLU A 110 -6.42 -13.67 4.56
C GLU A 110 -6.57 -15.20 4.50
N ILE A 111 -6.15 -15.89 5.56
CA ILE A 111 -6.47 -17.31 5.70
C ILE A 111 -7.96 -17.41 6.03
N ILE A 112 -8.79 -17.52 5.00
CA ILE A 112 -10.19 -17.90 5.16
C ILE A 112 -10.19 -19.35 5.63
N ARG A 113 -10.26 -19.55 6.95
CA ARG A 113 -10.57 -20.86 7.53
C ARG A 113 -12.00 -21.21 7.15
N THR A 114 -12.18 -21.84 6.00
CA THR A 114 -13.44 -22.51 5.71
C THR A 114 -13.64 -23.59 6.77
N LYS A 115 -14.80 -23.61 7.43
CA LYS A 115 -15.17 -24.74 8.30
C LYS A 115 -15.00 -26.01 7.47
N PRO A 116 -14.31 -27.06 7.96
CA PRO A 116 -14.28 -28.33 7.26
C PRO A 116 -15.73 -28.72 7.04
N ARG A 117 -16.11 -28.91 5.77
CA ARG A 117 -17.44 -29.41 5.41
C ARG A 117 -17.58 -30.72 6.19
N GLN A 118 -18.57 -30.81 7.07
CA GLN A 118 -18.95 -32.11 7.63
C GLN A 118 -19.15 -33.03 6.43
N LEU A 119 -18.26 -34.01 6.28
CA LEU A 119 -18.54 -35.16 5.45
C LEU A 119 -19.62 -35.92 6.20
N ASP A 120 -20.87 -35.53 5.99
CA ASP A 120 -21.97 -36.47 6.19
C ASP A 120 -21.60 -37.72 5.40
N SER A 121 -21.74 -38.89 6.00
CA SER A 121 -21.36 -40.17 5.41
C SER A 121 -22.06 -40.37 4.06
N PHE A 122 -21.43 -39.98 2.96
CA PHE A 122 -21.99 -40.10 1.61
C PHE A 122 -21.64 -41.48 1.05
N ALA A 123 -22.68 -42.28 0.80
CA ALA A 123 -22.60 -43.41 -0.11
C ALA A 123 -22.11 -42.92 -1.50
N PHE A 124 -21.18 -43.64 -2.12
CA PHE A 124 -20.62 -43.26 -3.42
C PHE A 124 -21.69 -43.34 -4.52
N PRO A 125 -22.02 -42.22 -5.21
CA PRO A 125 -22.95 -42.24 -6.33
C PRO A 125 -22.31 -42.86 -7.58
N SER A 126 -23.17 -43.37 -8.46
CA SER A 126 -22.81 -44.16 -9.64
C SER A 126 -22.04 -43.35 -10.70
N ILE A 127 -21.28 -44.03 -11.55
CA ILE A 127 -20.39 -43.42 -12.57
C ILE A 127 -21.13 -42.44 -13.49
N GLN A 128 -22.42 -42.66 -13.79
CA GLN A 128 -23.22 -41.76 -14.62
C GLN A 128 -23.58 -40.43 -13.93
N GLU A 129 -23.71 -40.41 -12.60
CA GLU A 129 -23.95 -39.18 -11.83
C GLU A 129 -22.67 -38.35 -11.68
N GLN A 130 -21.50 -39.03 -11.63
CA GLN A 130 -20.19 -38.40 -11.59
C GLN A 130 -19.87 -37.62 -12.89
N GLU A 131 -20.33 -38.12 -14.05
CA GLU A 131 -20.15 -37.43 -15.33
C GLU A 131 -21.02 -36.17 -15.46
N ARG A 132 -22.25 -36.17 -14.92
CA ARG A 132 -23.09 -34.96 -14.85
C ARG A 132 -22.56 -33.92 -13.88
N ALA A 133 -21.95 -34.33 -12.77
CA ALA A 133 -21.35 -33.43 -11.79
C ALA A 133 -20.07 -32.77 -12.30
N ARG A 134 -19.35 -33.39 -13.25
CA ARG A 134 -18.13 -32.85 -13.87
C ARG A 134 -18.38 -31.57 -14.69
N ALA A 135 -19.64 -31.28 -15.05
CA ALA A 135 -20.05 -30.03 -15.70
C ALA A 135 -20.22 -28.84 -14.74
N LYS A 136 -20.07 -29.03 -13.42
CA LYS A 136 -20.14 -27.98 -12.39
C LYS A 136 -18.83 -27.92 -11.60
N LYS A 137 -17.71 -27.69 -12.28
CA LYS A 137 -16.39 -27.66 -11.65
C LYS A 137 -16.16 -26.31 -10.96
N THR A 138 -16.36 -26.32 -9.65
CA THR A 138 -15.65 -25.58 -8.59
C THR A 138 -14.79 -24.41 -9.04
N GLU A 139 -15.30 -23.19 -8.92
CA GLU A 139 -14.48 -21.99 -8.85
C GLU A 139 -13.78 -21.96 -7.48
N VAL A 140 -12.45 -21.99 -7.51
CA VAL A 140 -11.64 -21.53 -6.38
C VAL A 140 -11.48 -20.02 -6.58
N THR A 141 -12.33 -19.23 -5.94
CA THR A 141 -12.23 -17.76 -6.00
C THR A 141 -11.20 -17.30 -4.97
N TYR A 142 -10.00 -16.96 -5.43
CA TYR A 142 -9.02 -16.24 -4.62
C TYR A 142 -9.41 -14.75 -4.59
N SER A 143 -9.72 -14.21 -3.42
CA SER A 143 -9.88 -12.75 -3.24
C SER A 143 -8.62 -12.19 -2.61
N SER A 144 -7.71 -11.64 -3.42
CA SER A 144 -6.49 -10.99 -2.96
C SER A 144 -6.80 -9.58 -2.46
N LYS A 145 -7.03 -9.44 -1.15
CA LYS A 145 -7.33 -8.15 -0.53
C LYS A 145 -6.22 -7.77 0.47
N HIS A 146 -5.39 -6.84 0.00
CA HIS A 146 -4.45 -5.96 0.72
C HIS A 146 -3.04 -6.52 0.99
N LEU A 147 -2.10 -6.09 0.15
CA LEU A 147 -0.66 -6.08 0.40
C LEU A 147 -0.35 -4.78 1.14
N VAL A 148 0.16 -4.84 2.36
CA VAL A 148 0.59 -3.66 3.12
C VAL A 148 2.12 -3.61 3.03
N ALA A 149 2.65 -2.57 2.40
CA ALA A 149 4.08 -2.35 2.27
C ALA A 149 4.50 -1.25 3.24
N ASN A 150 4.98 -1.62 4.44
CA ASN A 150 6.18 -1.10 5.12
C ASN A 150 6.17 -1.65 6.55
N ILE A 151 7.15 -2.50 6.82
CA ILE A 151 7.52 -2.94 8.17
C ILE A 151 9.01 -2.62 8.30
N GLY A 152 9.31 -1.33 8.40
CA GLY A 152 10.62 -0.80 8.76
C GLY A 152 10.80 -0.89 10.26
N VAL A 153 11.82 -1.63 10.69
CA VAL A 153 12.29 -1.75 12.08
C VAL A 153 12.88 -0.43 12.54
#